data_AF-A0A7U9X4U1-F1
#
_entry.id   AF-A0A7U9X4U1-F1
#
_cell.length_a   1.000
_cell.length_b   1.000
_cell.length_c   1.000
_cell.angle_alpha   90.00
_cell.angle_beta   90.00
_cell.angle_gamma   90.00
#
_symmetry.space_group_name_H-M   'P 1'
#
loop_
_entity.id
_entity.type
_entity.pdbx_description
1 polymer ?
#
loop_
_entity_poly.entity_id
_entity_poly.type
_entity_poly.pdbx_seq_one_letter_code
_entity_poly.pdbx_strand_id
1 'polypeptide(L)'
;MRKLKKLLNVMALGVLLITNVVPVSAAEKDQPSKIESLSELNLEAYAQDIRESDEYGIQPYGPAPALTQFKLLLINSEKAGQETIQNSSSSMQVGSRLDHGGTWFQAITAEVGYAKTRYAYFNGIRMTLTATEPIFLDSDNIVDGYYCLWTYEGNEYEAGTFTANSTSANSPWNTMSLRFNVY
;
A
#
# COMPACT_ATOMS: atom_id res chain seq x y z
N MET A 1 5.76 37.50 72.41
CA MET A 1 4.29 37.44 72.54
C MET A 1 3.65 37.93 71.25
N ARG A 2 2.50 37.36 70.93
CA ARG A 2 1.82 37.31 69.63
C ARG A 2 0.97 38.59 69.40
N LYS A 3 0.65 38.85 68.12
CA LYS A 3 -0.42 39.73 67.57
C LYS A 3 0.03 41.19 67.30
N LEU A 4 -0.19 41.75 66.11
CA LEU A 4 -1.51 42.11 65.60
C LEU A 4 -1.54 42.16 64.06
N LYS A 5 -2.63 41.62 63.49
CA LYS A 5 -3.04 41.75 62.08
C LYS A 5 -3.68 43.13 61.85
N LYS A 6 -3.44 43.76 60.68
CA LYS A 6 -4.30 44.77 60.01
C LYS A 6 -4.13 44.57 58.50
N LEU A 7 -5.09 43.95 57.80
CA LEU A 7 -6.34 44.47 57.22
C LEU A 7 -6.14 45.27 55.91
N LEU A 8 -6.60 44.63 54.83
CA LEU A 8 -7.21 45.11 53.57
C LEU A 8 -6.52 46.22 52.74
N ASN A 9 -6.19 45.87 51.49
CA ASN A 9 -6.93 46.44 50.36
C ASN A 9 -6.88 45.48 49.15
N VAL A 10 -7.99 44.80 48.88
CA VAL A 10 -8.18 43.96 47.68
C VAL A 10 -8.93 44.83 46.67
N MET A 11 -8.21 45.38 45.69
CA MET A 11 -8.84 45.96 44.50
C MET A 11 -9.10 44.82 43.52
N ALA A 12 -10.34 44.33 43.53
CA ALA A 12 -10.86 43.44 42.50
C ALA A 12 -11.02 44.24 41.20
N LEU A 13 -10.12 44.01 40.24
CA LEU A 13 -10.36 44.37 38.84
C LEU A 13 -10.53 43.06 38.06
N GLY A 14 -11.77 42.59 38.00
CA GLY A 14 -12.15 41.44 37.21
C GLY A 14 -12.05 41.79 35.72
N VAL A 15 -11.04 41.26 35.06
CA VAL A 15 -11.04 41.12 33.60
C VAL A 15 -11.50 39.70 33.31
N LEU A 16 -12.78 39.57 32.96
CA LEU A 16 -13.35 38.34 32.44
C LEU A 16 -12.83 38.14 31.00
N LEU A 17 -11.72 37.42 30.86
CA LEU A 17 -11.29 36.88 29.58
C LEU A 17 -12.23 35.73 29.22
N ILE A 18 -13.27 36.04 28.44
CA ILE A 18 -14.00 35.02 27.67
C ILE A 18 -13.04 34.48 26.61
N THR A 19 -12.36 33.38 26.92
CA THR A 19 -11.73 32.56 25.90
C THR A 19 -12.86 31.90 25.12
N ASN A 20 -13.08 32.36 23.89
CA ASN A 20 -13.80 31.57 22.91
C ASN A 20 -12.95 30.32 22.63
N VAL A 21 -13.13 29.28 23.45
CA VAL A 21 -12.76 27.93 23.06
C VAL A 21 -13.75 27.52 21.98
N VAL A 22 -13.38 27.79 20.73
CA VAL A 22 -13.94 27.05 19.61
C VAL A 22 -13.54 25.60 19.86
N PRO A 23 -14.47 24.65 20.06
CA PRO A 23 -14.09 23.25 20.04
C PRO A 23 -13.58 22.98 18.62
N VAL A 24 -12.26 22.88 18.47
CA VAL A 24 -11.68 22.21 17.31
C VAL A 24 -12.19 20.78 17.44
N SER A 25 -13.21 20.44 16.64
CA SER A 25 -13.60 19.04 16.45
C SER A 25 -12.32 18.29 16.14
N ALA A 26 -12.00 17.30 16.98
CA ALA A 26 -10.94 16.35 16.66
C ALA A 26 -11.23 15.85 15.24
N ALA A 27 -10.33 16.16 14.30
CA ALA A 27 -10.29 15.41 13.06
C ALA A 27 -10.05 13.97 13.50
N GLU A 28 -11.08 13.14 13.41
CA GLU A 28 -10.93 11.70 13.53
C GLU A 28 -9.84 11.33 12.53
N LYS A 29 -8.66 10.97 13.04
CA LYS A 29 -7.57 10.51 12.20
C LYS A 29 -8.07 9.18 11.64
N ASP A 30 -8.60 9.20 10.41
CA ASP A 30 -9.07 8.00 9.72
C ASP A 30 -7.97 6.95 9.88
N GLN A 31 -8.27 5.92 10.65
CA GLN A 31 -7.39 4.76 10.75
C GLN A 31 -7.27 4.19 9.35
N PRO A 32 -6.07 3.78 8.93
CA PRO A 32 -5.93 3.14 7.64
C PRO A 32 -6.92 2.00 7.47
N SER A 33 -7.68 2.03 6.39
CA SER A 33 -8.62 0.97 6.03
C SER A 33 -7.98 0.00 5.06
N LYS A 34 -8.51 -1.22 5.04
CA LYS A 34 -8.22 -2.16 3.97
C LYS A 34 -8.79 -1.63 2.65
N ILE A 35 -8.09 -1.95 1.58
CA ILE A 35 -8.57 -1.80 0.22
C ILE A 35 -9.53 -2.97 0.00
N GLU A 36 -10.80 -2.68 -0.21
CA GLU A 36 -11.81 -3.71 -0.45
C GLU A 36 -11.96 -3.97 -1.96
N SER A 37 -11.72 -2.95 -2.78
CA SER A 37 -11.71 -3.03 -4.24
C SER A 37 -10.54 -2.27 -4.85
N LEU A 38 -9.93 -2.86 -5.88
CA LEU A 38 -8.90 -2.19 -6.69
C LEU A 38 -9.44 -0.95 -7.44
N SER A 39 -10.76 -0.86 -7.64
CA SER A 39 -11.41 0.33 -8.22
C SER A 39 -11.32 1.58 -7.32
N GLU A 40 -10.95 1.42 -6.05
CA GLU A 40 -10.72 2.55 -5.12
C GLU A 40 -9.41 3.29 -5.42
N LEU A 41 -8.52 2.70 -6.24
CA LEU A 41 -7.21 3.24 -6.54
C LEU A 41 -7.17 3.90 -7.92
N ASN A 42 -6.27 4.88 -8.07
CA ASN A 42 -5.93 5.46 -9.37
C ASN A 42 -4.95 4.54 -10.11
N LEU A 43 -5.47 3.49 -10.74
CA LEU A 43 -4.66 2.49 -11.45
C LEU A 43 -3.89 3.06 -12.66
N GLU A 44 -4.31 4.19 -13.23
CA GLU A 44 -3.61 4.83 -14.35
C GLU A 44 -2.21 5.32 -13.99
N ALA A 45 -2.02 5.78 -12.75
CA ALA A 45 -0.70 6.18 -12.27
C ALA A 45 0.28 5.00 -12.29
N TYR A 46 -0.19 3.79 -11.96
CA TYR A 46 0.62 2.57 -12.02
C TYR A 46 0.83 2.08 -13.46
N ALA A 47 -0.19 2.19 -14.31
CA ALA A 47 -0.07 1.84 -15.73
C ALA A 47 1.04 2.66 -16.42
N GLN A 48 1.19 3.94 -16.07
CA GLN A 48 2.26 4.77 -16.59
C GLN A 48 3.66 4.29 -16.15
N ASP A 49 3.87 3.95 -14.87
CA ASP A 49 5.14 3.39 -14.38
C ASP A 49 5.48 2.05 -15.07
N ILE A 50 4.47 1.22 -15.33
CA ILE A 50 4.63 -0.03 -16.07
C ILE A 50 5.10 0.23 -17.50
N ARG A 51 4.47 1.18 -18.22
CA ARG A 51 4.85 1.59 -19.58
C ARG A 51 6.27 2.16 -19.66
N GLU A 52 6.69 2.94 -18.66
CA GLU A 52 8.02 3.58 -18.65
C GLU A 52 9.15 2.61 -18.29
N SER A 53 8.86 1.54 -17.56
CA SER A 53 9.84 0.51 -17.16
C SER A 53 10.16 -0.53 -18.23
N ASP A 54 9.70 -0.31 -19.45
CA ASP A 54 9.69 -1.31 -20.52
C ASP A 54 11.10 -1.65 -21.04
N GLU A 55 11.74 -2.63 -20.38
CA GLU A 55 13.04 -3.16 -20.78
C GLU A 55 12.93 -4.12 -22.00
N TYR A 56 11.73 -4.58 -22.37
CA TYR A 56 11.53 -5.66 -23.36
C TYR A 56 10.51 -5.40 -24.49
N GLY A 57 9.82 -4.26 -24.50
CA GLY A 57 8.77 -3.92 -25.45
C GLY A 57 7.43 -4.59 -25.09
N ILE A 58 6.36 -3.82 -24.89
CA ILE A 58 4.98 -4.33 -24.91
C ILE A 58 4.80 -5.10 -26.22
N GLN A 59 4.60 -6.42 -26.16
CA GLN A 59 4.49 -7.28 -27.34
C GLN A 59 3.04 -7.27 -27.83
N PRO A 60 2.70 -6.52 -28.90
CA PRO A 60 1.31 -6.13 -29.13
C PRO A 60 0.47 -7.19 -29.84
N TYR A 61 1.03 -8.33 -30.29
CA TYR A 61 0.25 -9.28 -31.08
C TYR A 61 0.72 -10.72 -30.90
N GLY A 62 0.02 -11.45 -30.02
CA GLY A 62 0.09 -12.90 -29.93
C GLY A 62 -1.03 -13.46 -29.05
N PRO A 63 -1.45 -14.72 -29.26
CA PRO A 63 -2.37 -15.39 -28.33
C PRO A 63 -1.75 -15.38 -26.92
N ALA A 64 -2.42 -14.71 -25.96
CA ALA A 64 -2.04 -14.61 -24.55
C ALA A 64 -0.50 -14.51 -24.31
N PRO A 65 0.12 -13.33 -24.42
CA PRO A 65 1.57 -13.18 -24.24
C PRO A 65 2.08 -13.83 -22.94
N ALA A 66 3.29 -14.39 -22.98
CA ALA A 66 3.96 -14.91 -21.80
C ALA A 66 4.22 -13.80 -20.78
N LEU A 67 4.42 -14.16 -19.51
CA LEU A 67 4.70 -13.20 -18.44
C LEU A 67 6.03 -12.48 -18.72
N THR A 68 6.00 -11.16 -18.86
CA THR A 68 7.16 -10.30 -19.16
C THR A 68 7.52 -9.37 -18.01
N GLN A 69 6.54 -8.98 -17.19
CA GLN A 69 6.79 -8.14 -16.02
C GLN A 69 6.02 -8.66 -14.80
N PHE A 70 6.64 -8.50 -13.62
CA PHE A 70 5.99 -8.74 -12.34
C PHE A 70 6.53 -7.75 -11.31
N LYS A 71 5.65 -6.90 -10.77
CA LYS A 71 6.00 -5.76 -9.91
C LYS A 71 5.13 -5.71 -8.66
N LEU A 72 5.70 -5.22 -7.56
CA LEU A 72 4.97 -4.71 -6.38
C LEU A 72 4.72 -3.22 -6.56
N LEU A 73 3.48 -2.77 -6.44
CA LEU A 73 3.09 -1.37 -6.71
C LEU A 73 2.76 -0.60 -5.44
N LEU A 74 2.13 -1.28 -4.49
CA LEU A 74 1.66 -0.66 -3.26
C LEU A 74 1.63 -1.70 -2.15
N ILE A 75 1.92 -1.25 -0.94
CA ILE A 75 1.63 -1.98 0.29
C ILE A 75 0.71 -1.13 1.17
N ASN A 76 -0.08 -1.79 2.02
CA ASN A 76 -0.99 -1.15 2.95
C ASN A 76 -0.99 -1.91 4.26
N SER A 77 -1.02 -1.20 5.39
CA SER A 77 -1.20 -1.82 6.70
C SER A 77 -1.92 -0.92 7.68
N GLU A 78 -2.33 -1.50 8.81
CA GLU A 78 -3.03 -0.80 9.89
C GLU A 78 -2.23 0.38 10.45
N LYS A 79 -0.91 0.19 10.64
CA LYS A 79 -0.05 1.19 11.28
C LYS A 79 0.34 2.36 10.37
N ALA A 80 0.69 2.07 9.11
CA ALA A 80 1.26 3.06 8.18
C ALA A 80 0.30 3.52 7.09
N GLY A 81 -0.78 2.75 6.85
CA GLY A 81 -1.61 2.94 5.67
C GLY A 81 -0.88 2.62 4.38
N GLN A 82 -1.26 3.30 3.30
CA GLN A 82 -0.77 3.02 1.96
C GLN A 82 0.63 3.60 1.72
N GLU A 83 1.54 2.77 1.23
CA GLU A 83 2.83 3.18 0.69
C GLU A 83 2.94 2.71 -0.77
N THR A 84 3.10 3.65 -1.70
CA THR A 84 3.41 3.33 -3.10
C THR A 84 4.87 2.92 -3.22
N ILE A 85 5.10 1.78 -3.87
CA ILE A 85 6.42 1.22 -4.13
C ILE A 85 6.80 1.56 -5.56
N GLN A 86 7.86 2.35 -5.71
CA GLN A 86 8.39 2.70 -7.03
C GLN A 86 9.50 1.73 -7.39
N ASN A 87 9.57 1.30 -8.65
CA ASN A 87 10.68 0.49 -9.16
C ASN A 87 10.90 -0.83 -8.39
N SER A 88 9.86 -1.55 -7.98
CA SER A 88 10.01 -2.84 -7.27
C SER A 88 10.68 -3.95 -8.09
N SER A 89 10.77 -3.79 -9.42
CA SER A 89 11.54 -4.67 -10.30
C SER A 89 13.01 -4.25 -10.44
N SER A 90 13.41 -3.07 -9.93
CA SER A 90 14.79 -2.62 -9.89
C SER A 90 15.44 -3.02 -8.56
N SER A 91 16.76 -3.19 -8.57
CA SER A 91 17.56 -3.47 -7.37
C SER A 91 17.55 -2.33 -6.32
N MET A 92 16.80 -1.23 -6.55
CA MET A 92 16.91 0.01 -5.79
C MET A 92 15.91 0.14 -4.63
N GLN A 93 14.77 -0.57 -4.64
CA GLN A 93 13.83 -0.57 -3.49
C GLN A 93 13.53 -1.99 -3.00
N VAL A 94 14.28 -2.41 -1.98
CA VAL A 94 14.15 -3.73 -1.35
C VAL A 94 13.34 -3.70 -0.05
N GLY A 95 12.78 -2.55 0.33
CA GLY A 95 11.85 -2.46 1.45
C GLY A 95 11.09 -1.14 1.60
N SER A 96 10.16 -1.13 2.55
CA SER A 96 9.28 0.02 2.85
C SER A 96 10.06 1.21 3.40
N ARG A 97 9.46 2.40 3.32
CA ARG A 97 9.97 3.63 3.93
C ARG A 97 9.18 4.01 5.18
N LEU A 98 7.92 3.58 5.24
CA LEU A 98 7.06 3.73 6.40
C LEU A 98 7.19 2.51 7.31
N ASP A 99 6.87 2.73 8.59
CA ASP A 99 6.84 1.72 9.66
C ASP A 99 5.48 1.02 9.65
N HIS A 100 5.41 -0.10 8.94
CA HIS A 100 4.25 -0.94 8.74
C HIS A 100 4.18 -2.03 9.81
N GLY A 101 3.04 -2.06 10.49
CA GLY A 101 2.66 -3.11 11.42
C GLY A 101 1.15 -3.26 11.50
N GLY A 102 0.72 -4.10 12.44
CA GLY A 102 -0.68 -4.34 12.76
C GLY A 102 -1.09 -5.79 12.58
N THR A 103 -2.39 -6.02 12.50
CA THR A 103 -2.97 -7.38 12.42
C THR A 103 -3.23 -7.83 10.99
N TRP A 104 -3.12 -6.92 10.03
CA TRP A 104 -3.33 -7.17 8.61
C TRP A 104 -2.32 -6.42 7.75
N PHE A 105 -2.06 -7.00 6.59
CA PHE A 105 -1.17 -6.44 5.57
C PHE A 105 -1.77 -6.69 4.19
N GLN A 106 -1.72 -5.69 3.32
CA GLN A 106 -2.10 -5.85 1.92
C GLN A 106 -0.96 -5.46 1.00
N ALA A 107 -0.89 -6.12 -0.15
CA ALA A 107 0.04 -5.80 -1.21
C ALA A 107 -0.67 -5.85 -2.55
N ILE A 108 -0.36 -4.92 -3.44
CA ILE A 108 -0.84 -4.92 -4.81
C ILE A 108 0.32 -5.19 -5.73
N THR A 109 0.20 -6.26 -6.51
CA THR A 109 1.17 -6.60 -7.55
C THR A 109 0.57 -6.38 -8.93
N ALA A 110 1.39 -6.05 -9.92
CA ALA A 110 1.02 -6.08 -11.33
C ALA A 110 1.80 -7.18 -12.06
N GLU A 111 1.11 -7.94 -12.90
CA GLU A 111 1.67 -8.87 -13.86
C GLU A 111 1.34 -8.41 -15.28
N VAL A 112 2.35 -8.30 -16.16
CA VAL A 112 2.18 -8.06 -17.60
C VAL A 112 2.46 -9.38 -18.33
N GLY A 113 1.52 -9.79 -19.18
CA GLY A 113 1.41 -11.12 -19.72
C GLY A 113 0.46 -12.01 -18.91
N TYR A 114 0.25 -13.23 -19.38
CA TYR A 114 -0.76 -14.14 -18.87
C TYR A 114 -0.13 -15.18 -17.93
N ALA A 115 -0.50 -15.13 -16.66
CA ALA A 115 -0.07 -16.10 -15.65
C ALA A 115 -1.01 -17.31 -15.56
N LYS A 116 -0.43 -18.49 -15.35
CA LYS A 116 -1.17 -19.73 -15.00
C LYS A 116 -1.33 -19.90 -13.50
N THR A 117 -0.32 -19.53 -12.73
CA THR A 117 -0.34 -19.62 -11.27
C THR A 117 0.31 -18.40 -10.65
N ARG A 118 -0.24 -17.97 -9.51
CA ARG A 118 0.25 -16.85 -8.72
C ARG A 118 0.12 -17.15 -7.23
N TYR A 119 1.13 -16.76 -6.46
CA TYR A 119 1.17 -16.94 -5.02
C TYR A 119 1.84 -15.74 -4.36
N ALA A 120 1.29 -15.30 -3.23
CA ALA A 120 1.93 -14.33 -2.34
C ALA A 120 1.98 -14.85 -0.91
N TYR A 121 3.02 -14.46 -0.19
CA TYR A 121 3.25 -14.81 1.20
C TYR A 121 3.72 -13.58 1.96
N PHE A 122 3.26 -13.46 3.20
CA PHE A 122 3.75 -12.51 4.17
C PHE A 122 4.25 -13.27 5.39
N ASN A 123 5.52 -13.08 5.77
CA ASN A 123 6.17 -13.84 6.85
C ASN A 123 6.04 -15.37 6.71
N GLY A 124 6.07 -15.87 5.47
CA GLY A 124 5.93 -17.29 5.14
C GLY A 124 4.50 -17.82 5.18
N ILE A 125 3.52 -16.99 5.57
CA ILE A 125 2.10 -17.33 5.58
C ILE A 125 1.49 -16.97 4.23
N ARG A 126 0.77 -17.90 3.62
CA ARG A 126 0.13 -17.68 2.31
C ARG A 126 -0.96 -16.63 2.43
N MET A 127 -0.87 -15.59 1.59
CA MET A 127 -1.88 -14.53 1.49
C MET A 127 -3.06 -14.98 0.63
N THR A 128 -4.21 -14.33 0.83
CA THR A 128 -5.40 -14.50 -0.01
C THR A 128 -5.36 -13.52 -1.17
N LEU A 129 -5.60 -14.00 -2.40
CA LEU A 129 -5.88 -13.13 -3.54
C LEU A 129 -7.33 -12.66 -3.42
N THR A 130 -7.55 -11.41 -3.03
CA THR A 130 -8.90 -10.88 -2.75
C THR A 130 -9.53 -10.20 -3.96
N ALA A 131 -8.73 -9.62 -4.86
CA ALA A 131 -9.23 -9.00 -6.09
C ALA A 131 -8.22 -9.08 -7.23
N THR A 132 -8.73 -9.02 -8.47
CA THR A 132 -7.93 -8.84 -9.69
C THR A 132 -8.62 -7.88 -10.64
N GLU A 133 -7.86 -6.97 -11.25
CA GLU A 133 -8.36 -6.04 -12.28
C GLU A 133 -7.50 -6.11 -13.54
N PRO A 134 -8.08 -6.05 -14.75
CA PRO A 134 -7.32 -6.08 -15.99
C PRO A 134 -6.47 -4.81 -16.15
N ILE A 135 -5.31 -4.98 -16.79
CA ILE A 135 -4.44 -3.89 -17.23
C ILE A 135 -4.61 -3.72 -18.74
N PHE A 136 -4.80 -2.48 -19.17
CA PHE A 136 -4.79 -2.06 -20.58
C PHE A 136 -3.67 -1.02 -20.76
N LEU A 137 -2.56 -1.44 -21.34
CA LEU A 137 -1.37 -0.64 -21.55
C LEU A 137 -1.39 0.05 -22.92
N ASP A 138 -2.09 -0.51 -23.90
CA ASP A 138 -2.29 0.12 -25.21
C ASP A 138 -3.78 0.33 -25.56
N SER A 139 -4.05 0.67 -26.82
CA SER A 139 -5.39 1.05 -27.32
C SER A 139 -6.12 -0.09 -28.03
N ASP A 140 -5.64 -1.33 -27.97
CA ASP A 140 -6.19 -2.46 -28.71
C ASP A 140 -7.40 -3.14 -28.00
N ASN A 141 -7.70 -2.73 -26.76
CA ASN A 141 -8.72 -3.31 -25.87
C ASN A 141 -8.50 -4.78 -25.50
N ILE A 142 -7.29 -5.29 -25.68
CA ILE A 142 -6.86 -6.60 -25.22
C ILE A 142 -6.25 -6.43 -23.82
N VAL A 143 -6.51 -7.39 -22.95
CA VAL A 143 -5.94 -7.38 -21.61
C VAL A 143 -4.44 -7.68 -21.70
N ASP A 144 -3.62 -6.74 -21.26
CA ASP A 144 -2.16 -6.88 -21.23
C ASP A 144 -1.65 -7.60 -20.00
N GLY A 145 -2.46 -7.64 -18.93
CA GLY A 145 -2.04 -8.10 -17.63
C GLY A 145 -3.10 -7.94 -16.57
N TYR A 146 -2.70 -8.14 -15.31
CA TYR A 146 -3.61 -8.02 -14.16
C TYR A 146 -2.95 -7.33 -12.97
N TYR A 147 -3.68 -6.42 -12.34
CA TYR A 147 -3.46 -6.05 -10.95
C TYR A 147 -4.00 -7.15 -10.05
N CYS A 148 -3.31 -7.46 -8.96
CA CYS A 148 -3.70 -8.46 -7.98
C CYS A 148 -3.59 -7.87 -6.58
N LEU A 149 -4.69 -7.85 -5.83
CA LEU A 149 -4.73 -7.47 -4.42
C LEU A 149 -4.57 -8.72 -3.55
N TRP A 150 -3.53 -8.69 -2.72
CA TRP A 150 -3.23 -9.75 -1.76
C TRP A 150 -3.50 -9.25 -0.36
N THR A 151 -4.18 -10.06 0.45
CA THR A 151 -4.48 -9.74 1.86
C THR A 151 -3.94 -10.83 2.77
N TYR A 152 -3.17 -10.41 3.77
CA TYR A 152 -2.78 -11.18 4.94
C TYR A 152 -3.63 -10.73 6.13
N GLU A 153 -4.22 -11.71 6.79
CA GLU A 153 -4.88 -11.57 8.09
C GLU A 153 -4.19 -12.55 9.03
N GLY A 154 -3.73 -12.10 10.18
CA GLY A 154 -3.11 -13.01 11.12
C GLY A 154 -2.65 -12.36 12.42
N ASN A 155 -1.58 -12.92 12.97
CA ASN A 155 -0.99 -12.38 14.18
C ASN A 155 -0.42 -10.99 13.91
N GLU A 156 -0.43 -10.17 14.96
CA GLU A 156 0.21 -8.87 15.00
C GLU A 156 1.68 -8.96 14.56
N TYR A 157 2.10 -8.02 13.72
CA TYR A 157 3.47 -7.89 13.27
C TYR A 157 3.92 -6.43 13.36
N GLU A 158 5.22 -6.23 13.59
CA GLU A 158 5.87 -4.91 13.57
C GLU A 158 6.78 -4.73 12.36
N ALA A 159 7.12 -5.82 11.69
CA ALA A 159 7.92 -5.86 10.46
C ALA A 159 7.72 -7.24 9.80
N GLY A 160 8.18 -7.39 8.57
CA GLY A 160 8.08 -8.66 7.86
C GLY A 160 8.77 -8.73 6.52
N THR A 161 8.50 -9.82 5.81
CA THR A 161 8.92 -10.00 4.43
C THR A 161 7.73 -10.42 3.58
N PHE A 162 7.44 -9.62 2.56
CA PHE A 162 6.54 -9.98 1.49
C PHE A 162 7.32 -10.72 0.40
N THR A 163 6.76 -11.83 -0.08
CA THR A 163 7.25 -12.52 -1.26
C THR A 163 6.10 -12.88 -2.17
N ALA A 164 6.32 -12.84 -3.47
CA ALA A 164 5.34 -13.30 -4.43
C ALA A 164 6.01 -13.95 -5.62
N ASN A 165 5.28 -14.81 -6.32
CA ASN A 165 5.68 -15.33 -7.61
C ASN A 165 4.49 -15.45 -8.55
N SER A 166 4.77 -15.30 -9.83
CA SER A 166 3.82 -15.50 -10.91
C SER A 166 4.50 -16.32 -12.01
N THR A 167 3.81 -17.37 -12.48
CA THR A 167 4.32 -18.29 -13.50
C THR A 167 3.50 -18.14 -14.77
N SER A 168 4.17 -17.91 -15.89
CA SER A 168 3.56 -17.74 -17.21
C SER A 168 2.72 -18.96 -17.63
N ALA A 169 1.59 -18.70 -18.27
CA ALA A 169 0.75 -19.72 -18.89
C ALA A 169 1.30 -20.24 -20.21
N ASN A 170 2.09 -19.41 -20.89
CA ASN A 170 2.62 -19.69 -22.22
C ASN A 170 4.15 -19.80 -22.18
N SER A 171 4.70 -20.51 -23.16
CA SER A 171 6.14 -20.67 -23.34
C SER A 171 6.84 -19.29 -23.26
N PRO A 172 7.93 -19.16 -22.48
CA PRO A 172 8.77 -20.23 -21.94
C PRO A 172 8.34 -20.77 -20.55
N TRP A 173 7.13 -20.45 -20.05
CA TRP A 173 6.66 -20.83 -18.71
C TRP A 173 7.59 -20.33 -17.59
N ASN A 174 8.22 -19.18 -17.81
CA ASN A 174 9.06 -18.53 -16.82
C ASN A 174 8.26 -18.21 -15.56
N THR A 175 8.95 -18.25 -14.42
CA THR A 175 8.42 -17.77 -13.14
C THR A 175 9.18 -16.52 -12.75
N MET A 176 8.45 -15.42 -12.55
CA MET A 176 8.98 -14.19 -11.99
C MET A 176 8.70 -14.16 -10.50
N SER A 177 9.62 -13.62 -9.71
CA SER A 177 9.53 -13.62 -8.25
C SER A 177 9.92 -12.27 -7.68
N LEU A 178 9.28 -11.91 -6.57
CA LEU A 178 9.50 -10.69 -5.82
C LEU A 178 9.82 -11.04 -4.37
N ARG A 179 10.70 -10.25 -3.77
CA ARG A 179 10.95 -10.23 -2.34
C ARG A 179 11.11 -8.78 -1.89
N PHE A 180 10.39 -8.42 -0.83
CA PHE A 180 10.35 -7.05 -0.32
C PHE A 180 10.31 -7.07 1.21
N ASN A 181 11.18 -6.29 1.85
CA ASN A 181 11.19 -6.14 3.30
C ASN A 181 10.16 -5.10 3.73
N VAL A 182 9.40 -5.40 4.75
CA VAL A 182 8.42 -4.49 5.37
C VAL A 182 9.00 -4.14 6.73
N TYR A 183 9.40 -2.90 6.92
CA TYR A 183 9.88 -2.35 8.19
C TYR A 183 8.76 -1.67 8.95
#